data_AF-A0A7S0FZ18-F1
#
_entry.id   AF-A0A7S0FZ18-F1
#
_cell.length_a   1.000
_cell.length_b   1.000
_cell.length_c   1.000
_cell.angle_alpha   90.00
_cell.angle_beta   90.00
_cell.angle_gamma   90.00
#
_symmetry.space_group_name_H-M   'P 1'
#
loop_
_entity.id
_entity.type
_entity.pdbx_description
1 polymer ?
#
loop_
_entity_poly.entity_id
_entity_poly.type
_entity_poly.pdbx_seq_one_letter_code
_entity_poly.pdbx_strand_id
1 'polypeptide(L)'
;EELAVHSQVLSLTSPVFRAMLKSEMQEGRSKRIKVDMCTKAAFMEFYDFLSPEKSRSMRISNKNLKNLLALSDYYQVSALKSECEKFLRRTRASVDKLLVAKAYGLEGAYRRISREVADSIHRHDIEPLRSHPDVLMDVASRLKSVHAKLDKVRYDGRLYNESVLRFAYERLPEDSEEDEEEDDSEEDEE
;
A
#
# COMPACT_ATOMS: atom_id res chain seq x y z
N GLU A 1 -29.85 23.53 -2.55
CA GLU A 1 -30.70 22.38 -2.91
C GLU A 1 -31.03 21.59 -1.66
N GLU A 2 -32.12 20.81 -1.66
CA GLU A 2 -32.53 19.98 -0.51
C GLU A 2 -32.54 18.50 -0.86
N LEU A 3 -32.30 17.66 0.15
CA LEU A 3 -32.33 16.20 0.05
C LEU A 3 -33.09 15.64 1.25
N ALA A 4 -34.19 14.93 0.98
CA ALA A 4 -34.94 14.21 2.01
C ALA A 4 -34.29 12.86 2.31
N VAL A 5 -34.05 12.58 3.59
CA VAL A 5 -33.39 11.38 4.08
C VAL A 5 -34.00 10.92 5.41
N HIS A 6 -33.77 9.67 5.78
CA HIS A 6 -34.28 9.12 7.03
C HIS A 6 -33.35 9.45 8.21
N SER A 7 -33.89 10.19 9.18
CA SER A 7 -33.17 10.58 10.39
C SER A 7 -32.62 9.39 11.19
N GLN A 8 -33.35 8.28 11.18
CA GLN A 8 -32.98 7.04 11.87
C GLN A 8 -31.75 6.39 11.25
N VAL A 9 -31.66 6.35 9.91
CA VAL A 9 -30.50 5.81 9.19
C VAL A 9 -29.24 6.61 9.55
N LEU A 10 -29.34 7.94 9.51
CA LEU A 10 -28.23 8.82 9.88
C LEU A 10 -27.83 8.67 11.36
N SER A 11 -28.81 8.64 12.27
CA SER A 11 -28.55 8.54 13.72
C SER A 11 -27.95 7.20 14.16
N LEU A 12 -28.28 6.11 13.44
CA LEU A 12 -27.74 4.78 13.73
C LEU A 12 -26.30 4.65 13.22
N THR A 13 -25.99 5.25 12.08
CA THR A 13 -24.70 5.07 11.39
C THR A 13 -23.65 6.11 11.79
N SER A 14 -24.07 7.29 12.25
CA SER A 14 -23.19 8.40 12.62
C SER A 14 -23.50 8.92 14.03
N PRO A 15 -22.51 8.94 14.94
CA PRO A 15 -22.68 9.59 16.24
C PRO A 15 -22.86 11.11 16.10
N VAL A 16 -22.27 11.74 15.09
CA VAL A 16 -22.40 13.17 14.81
C VAL A 16 -23.84 13.52 14.42
N PHE A 17 -24.42 12.82 13.44
CA PHE A 17 -25.82 13.03 13.08
C PHE A 17 -26.76 12.72 14.23
N ARG A 18 -26.48 11.67 15.00
CA ARG A 18 -27.26 11.35 16.21
C ARG A 18 -27.25 12.51 17.20
N ALA A 19 -26.09 13.11 17.46
CA ALA A 19 -25.97 14.25 18.34
C ALA A 19 -26.73 15.47 17.79
N MET A 20 -26.54 15.81 16.50
CA MET A 20 -27.23 16.91 15.84
C MET A 20 -28.76 16.76 15.93
N LEU A 21 -29.29 15.57 15.62
CA LEU A 21 -30.72 15.29 15.56
C LEU A 21 -31.39 15.12 16.94
N LYS A 22 -30.63 14.77 17.98
CA LYS A 22 -31.11 14.66 19.36
C LYS A 22 -30.90 15.93 20.19
N SER A 23 -30.08 16.87 19.72
CA SER A 23 -29.84 18.13 20.41
C SER A 23 -31.10 19.00 20.47
N GLU A 24 -31.15 19.94 21.42
CA GLU A 24 -32.16 21.00 21.43
C GLU A 24 -31.80 22.19 20.53
N MET A 25 -30.74 22.08 19.72
CA MET A 25 -30.31 23.12 18.79
C MET A 25 -31.22 23.19 17.55
N GLN A 26 -30.93 24.14 16.66
CA GLN A 26 -31.74 24.37 15.46
C GLN A 26 -31.88 23.10 14.62
N GLU A 27 -30.83 22.31 14.45
CA GLU A 27 -30.82 21.06 13.69
C GLU A 27 -31.77 20.03 14.29
N GLY A 28 -31.78 19.88 15.61
CA GLY A 28 -32.64 18.94 16.32
C GLY A 28 -34.11 19.35 16.32
N ARG A 29 -34.41 20.65 16.41
CA ARG A 29 -35.78 21.19 16.37
C ARG A 29 -36.37 21.21 14.96
N SER A 30 -35.60 21.67 13.97
CA SER A 30 -36.06 21.82 12.59
C SER A 30 -35.95 20.55 11.76
N LYS A 31 -35.17 19.55 12.23
CA LYS A 31 -34.78 18.35 11.46
C LYS A 31 -34.12 18.68 10.12
N ARG A 32 -33.49 19.85 10.01
CA ARG A 32 -32.72 20.30 8.85
C ARG A 32 -31.26 20.45 9.23
N ILE A 33 -30.38 19.83 8.45
CA ILE A 33 -28.93 19.88 8.65
C ILE A 33 -28.31 20.52 7.42
N LYS A 34 -27.50 21.56 7.63
CA LYS A 34 -26.77 22.23 6.56
C LYS A 34 -25.47 21.46 6.28
N VAL A 35 -25.22 21.15 5.01
CA VAL A 35 -24.00 20.44 4.57
C VAL A 35 -23.29 21.29 3.52
N ASP A 36 -22.17 21.92 3.91
CA ASP A 36 -21.42 22.84 3.04
C ASP A 36 -20.12 22.24 2.48
N MET A 37 -19.71 21.06 2.97
CA MET A 37 -18.41 20.45 2.65
C MET A 37 -18.40 19.63 1.35
N CYS A 38 -19.55 19.41 0.72
CA CYS A 38 -19.67 18.56 -0.47
C CYS A 38 -20.87 18.92 -1.33
N THR A 39 -20.88 18.44 -2.57
CA THR A 39 -22.03 18.59 -3.47
C THR A 39 -23.19 17.67 -3.06
N LYS A 40 -24.42 18.00 -3.48
CA LYS A 40 -25.60 17.15 -3.24
C LYS A 40 -25.39 15.72 -3.77
N ALA A 41 -24.78 15.58 -4.95
CA ALA A 41 -24.50 14.28 -5.55
C ALA A 41 -23.54 13.44 -4.68
N ALA A 42 -22.47 14.05 -4.16
CA ALA A 42 -21.53 13.37 -3.27
C ALA A 42 -22.18 12.95 -1.95
N PHE A 43 -23.02 13.82 -1.37
CA PHE A 43 -23.76 13.48 -0.15
C PHE A 43 -24.79 12.37 -0.39
N MET A 44 -25.50 12.40 -1.52
CA MET A 44 -26.47 11.37 -1.88
C MET A 44 -25.79 10.01 -2.06
N GLU A 45 -24.64 9.98 -2.73
CA GLU A 45 -23.83 8.77 -2.87
C GLU A 45 -23.40 8.24 -1.49
N PHE A 46 -22.89 9.10 -0.61
CA PHE A 46 -22.57 8.74 0.78
C PHE A 46 -23.77 8.20 1.54
N TYR A 47 -24.93 8.85 1.44
CA TYR A 47 -26.16 8.39 2.10
C TYR A 47 -26.62 7.03 1.56
N ASP A 48 -26.46 6.76 0.27
CA ASP A 48 -26.80 5.48 -0.35
C ASP A 48 -25.92 4.33 0.19
N PHE A 49 -24.68 4.60 0.64
CA PHE A 49 -23.88 3.63 1.39
C PHE A 49 -24.43 3.34 2.79
N LEU A 50 -25.08 4.32 3.43
CA LEU A 50 -25.66 4.16 4.77
C LEU A 50 -27.03 3.47 4.72
N SER A 51 -27.77 3.65 3.62
CA SER A 51 -29.11 3.11 3.46
C SER A 51 -29.08 1.59 3.30
N PRO A 52 -29.81 0.80 4.13
CA PRO A 52 -29.87 -0.66 4.00
C PRO A 52 -30.40 -1.16 2.66
N GLU A 53 -31.23 -0.35 1.99
CA GLU A 53 -31.83 -0.66 0.69
C GLU A 53 -30.78 -0.66 -0.43
N LYS A 54 -29.88 0.34 -0.42
CA LYS A 54 -28.94 0.59 -1.52
C LYS A 54 -27.52 0.14 -1.23
N SER A 55 -27.12 0.03 0.03
CA SER A 55 -25.73 -0.28 0.40
C SER A 55 -25.17 -1.53 -0.28
N ARG A 56 -26.02 -2.54 -0.55
CA ARG A 56 -25.63 -3.78 -1.24
C ARG A 56 -25.24 -3.60 -2.71
N SER A 57 -25.81 -2.62 -3.41
CA SER A 57 -25.49 -2.32 -4.81
C SER A 57 -24.35 -1.30 -4.96
N MET A 58 -24.08 -0.53 -3.91
CA MET A 58 -23.01 0.48 -3.93
C MET A 58 -21.62 -0.15 -3.99
N ARG A 59 -20.71 0.53 -4.69
CA ARG A 59 -19.31 0.10 -4.84
C ARG A 59 -18.38 1.29 -4.67
N ILE A 60 -17.32 1.09 -3.89
CA ILE A 60 -16.25 2.07 -3.74
C ILE A 60 -15.39 2.03 -5.01
N SER A 61 -15.08 3.20 -5.54
CA SER A 61 -14.27 3.43 -6.73
C SER A 61 -13.28 4.57 -6.48
N ASN A 62 -12.27 4.73 -7.34
CA ASN A 62 -11.32 5.84 -7.18
C ASN A 62 -12.00 7.23 -7.30
N LYS A 63 -13.15 7.32 -7.98
CA LYS A 63 -13.89 8.58 -8.19
C LYS A 63 -14.61 9.03 -6.91
N ASN A 64 -15.25 8.11 -6.20
CA ASN A 64 -16.03 8.42 -5.00
C ASN A 64 -15.22 8.33 -3.70
N LEU A 65 -14.10 7.61 -3.70
CA LEU A 65 -13.28 7.35 -2.51
C LEU A 65 -12.93 8.61 -1.71
N LYS A 66 -12.50 9.70 -2.36
CA LYS A 66 -12.12 10.94 -1.68
C LYS A 66 -13.31 11.57 -0.93
N ASN A 67 -14.47 11.62 -1.59
CA ASN A 67 -15.69 12.18 -0.99
C ASN A 67 -16.22 11.28 0.14
N LEU A 68 -16.21 9.96 -0.06
CA LEU A 68 -16.64 8.99 0.96
C LEU A 68 -15.73 9.05 2.18
N LEU A 69 -14.41 9.15 2.01
CA LEU A 69 -13.47 9.33 3.12
C LEU A 69 -13.71 10.66 3.85
N ALA A 70 -13.84 11.77 3.13
CA ALA A 70 -14.11 13.08 3.74
C ALA A 70 -15.39 13.06 4.59
N LEU A 71 -16.48 12.51 4.04
CA LEU A 71 -17.77 12.47 4.72
C LEU A 71 -17.80 11.45 5.86
N SER A 72 -17.20 10.27 5.67
CA SER A 72 -17.15 9.24 6.71
C SER A 72 -16.25 9.66 7.88
N ASP A 73 -15.19 10.42 7.63
CA ASP A 73 -14.35 10.98 8.68
C ASP A 73 -15.07 12.10 9.44
N TYR A 74 -15.62 13.08 8.72
CA TYR A 74 -16.33 14.22 9.32
C TYR A 74 -17.55 13.81 10.13
N TYR A 75 -18.39 12.93 9.58
CA TYR A 75 -19.57 12.41 10.28
C TYR A 75 -19.27 11.17 11.12
N GLN A 76 -18.00 10.79 11.28
CA GLN A 76 -17.55 9.67 12.13
C GLN A 76 -18.25 8.33 11.83
N VAL A 77 -18.49 8.03 10.55
CA VAL A 77 -19.01 6.74 10.09
C VAL A 77 -17.86 5.75 9.94
N SER A 78 -17.46 5.15 11.07
CA SER A 78 -16.31 4.25 11.15
C SER A 78 -16.42 3.02 10.24
N ALA A 79 -17.62 2.48 10.07
CA ALA A 79 -17.87 1.32 9.19
C ALA A 79 -17.51 1.64 7.73
N LEU A 80 -18.00 2.76 7.20
CA LEU A 80 -17.72 3.19 5.83
C LEU A 80 -16.26 3.60 5.63
N LYS A 81 -15.66 4.26 6.63
CA LYS A 81 -14.22 4.58 6.63
C LYS A 81 -13.37 3.30 6.54
N SER A 82 -13.73 2.26 7.29
CA SER A 82 -13.06 0.96 7.27
C SER A 82 -13.24 0.23 5.91
N GLU A 83 -14.39 0.37 5.26
CA GLU A 83 -14.59 -0.16 3.91
C GLU A 83 -13.73 0.55 2.87
N CYS A 84 -13.60 1.88 2.98
CA CYS A 84 -12.68 2.67 2.16
C CYS A 84 -11.23 2.23 2.36
N GLU A 85 -10.81 1.96 3.59
CA GLU A 85 -9.48 1.42 3.88
C GLU A 85 -9.28 0.03 3.26
N LYS A 86 -10.26 -0.87 3.37
CA LYS A 86 -10.21 -2.19 2.74
C LYS A 86 -10.10 -2.08 1.23
N PHE A 87 -10.80 -1.13 0.61
CA PHE A 87 -10.68 -0.86 -0.82
C PHE A 87 -9.26 -0.38 -1.18
N LEU A 88 -8.74 0.61 -0.47
CA LEU A 88 -7.37 1.12 -0.66
C LEU A 88 -6.34 -0.01 -0.58
N ARG A 89 -6.47 -0.91 0.40
CA ARG A 89 -5.60 -2.09 0.57
C ARG A 89 -5.66 -3.10 -0.57
N ARG A 90 -6.72 -3.15 -1.37
CA ARG A 90 -6.84 -4.09 -2.50
C ARG A 90 -6.44 -3.47 -3.84
N THR A 91 -6.39 -2.15 -3.90
CA THR A 91 -6.03 -1.45 -5.14
C THR A 91 -4.51 -1.33 -5.30
N ARG A 92 -4.08 -1.11 -6.55
CA ARG A 92 -2.68 -0.80 -6.87
C ARG A 92 -2.20 0.40 -6.06
N ALA A 93 -0.99 0.28 -5.50
CA ALA A 93 -0.34 1.36 -4.79
C ALA A 93 -0.06 2.55 -5.73
N SER A 94 -0.17 3.74 -5.17
CA SER A 94 0.14 5.02 -5.82
C SER A 94 0.44 6.02 -4.73
N VAL A 95 1.31 6.99 -5.01
CA VAL A 95 1.69 8.05 -4.07
C VAL A 95 0.46 8.87 -3.63
N ASP A 96 -0.46 9.18 -4.55
CA ASP A 96 -1.70 9.88 -4.20
C ASP A 96 -2.51 9.14 -3.14
N LYS A 97 -2.62 7.82 -3.27
CA LYS A 97 -3.33 6.97 -2.30
C LYS A 97 -2.59 6.86 -0.98
N LEU A 98 -1.26 6.91 -1.00
CA LEU A 98 -0.45 6.95 0.20
C LEU A 98 -0.73 8.22 0.99
N LEU A 99 -0.74 9.37 0.32
CA LEU A 99 -1.05 10.66 0.92
C LEU A 99 -2.48 10.69 1.46
N VAL A 100 -3.46 10.18 0.70
CA VAL A 100 -4.84 10.03 1.19
C VAL A 100 -4.90 9.13 2.42
N ALA A 101 -4.23 7.97 2.41
CA ALA A 101 -4.22 7.07 3.57
C ALA A 101 -3.60 7.74 4.80
N LYS A 102 -2.54 8.53 4.63
CA LYS A 102 -1.92 9.31 5.71
C LYS A 102 -2.87 10.40 6.24
N ALA A 103 -3.48 11.18 5.35
CA ALA A 103 -4.36 12.30 5.71
C ALA A 103 -5.55 11.85 6.56
N TYR A 104 -6.11 10.67 6.29
CA TYR A 104 -7.25 10.11 7.04
C TYR A 104 -6.85 9.15 8.17
N GLY A 105 -5.55 8.99 8.47
CA GLY A 105 -5.07 8.10 9.54
C GLY A 105 -5.37 6.62 9.29
N LEU A 106 -5.35 6.18 8.03
CA LEU A 106 -5.64 4.80 7.63
C LEU A 106 -4.37 3.93 7.69
N GLU A 107 -3.93 3.60 8.90
CA GLU A 107 -2.64 2.94 9.17
C GLU A 107 -2.41 1.63 8.42
N GLY A 108 -3.44 0.78 8.28
CA GLY A 108 -3.34 -0.50 7.59
C GLY A 108 -3.13 -0.32 6.09
N ALA A 109 -3.87 0.60 5.47
CA ALA A 109 -3.65 0.99 4.08
C ALA A 109 -2.30 1.69 3.89
N TYR A 110 -1.96 2.65 4.75
CA TYR A 110 -0.71 3.41 4.70
C TYR A 110 0.51 2.48 4.75
N ARG A 111 0.54 1.55 5.71
CA ARG A 111 1.65 0.60 5.87
C ARG A 111 1.85 -0.31 4.66
N ARG A 112 0.74 -0.76 4.05
CA ARG A 112 0.79 -1.59 2.84
C ARG A 112 1.29 -0.78 1.65
N ILE A 113 0.67 0.37 1.39
CA ILE A 113 0.96 1.20 0.22
C ILE A 113 2.39 1.74 0.31
N SER A 114 2.84 2.21 1.47
CA SER A 114 4.23 2.68 1.67
C SER A 114 5.27 1.61 1.38
N ARG A 115 4.98 0.35 1.71
CA ARG A 115 5.86 -0.78 1.38
C ARG A 115 5.90 -1.01 -0.13
N GLU A 116 4.74 -1.13 -0.77
CA GLU A 116 4.65 -1.38 -2.21
C GLU A 116 5.25 -0.24 -3.04
N VAL A 117 5.06 1.02 -2.61
CA VAL A 117 5.72 2.20 -3.21
C VAL A 117 7.23 2.14 -3.02
N ALA A 118 7.73 1.77 -1.84
CA ALA A 118 9.17 1.62 -1.61
C ALA A 118 9.78 0.50 -2.48
N ASP A 119 9.10 -0.64 -2.61
CA ASP A 119 9.56 -1.77 -3.42
C ASP A 119 9.58 -1.45 -4.92
N SER A 120 8.72 -0.54 -5.38
CA SER A 120 8.55 -0.18 -6.79
C SER A 120 8.78 1.31 -7.05
N ILE A 121 9.68 1.95 -6.31
CA ILE A 121 9.86 3.41 -6.31
C ILE A 121 10.11 4.01 -7.70
N HIS A 122 10.81 3.28 -8.57
CA HIS A 122 11.10 3.65 -9.96
C HIS A 122 9.85 3.75 -10.86
N ARG A 123 8.70 3.23 -10.43
CA ARG A 123 7.42 3.25 -11.17
C ARG A 123 6.46 4.33 -10.69
N HIS A 124 6.82 5.07 -9.65
CA HIS A 124 5.96 6.07 -9.03
C HIS A 124 6.55 7.47 -9.20
N ASP A 125 5.69 8.44 -9.43
CA ASP A 125 6.06 9.84 -9.32
C ASP A 125 6.22 10.22 -7.84
N ILE A 126 7.44 10.56 -7.44
CA ILE A 126 7.81 10.90 -6.07
C ILE A 126 7.68 12.40 -5.78
N GLU A 127 7.46 13.25 -6.78
CA GLU A 127 7.38 14.70 -6.59
C GLU A 127 6.33 15.10 -5.54
N PRO A 128 5.13 14.47 -5.47
CA PRO A 128 4.13 14.80 -4.45
C PRO A 128 4.57 14.54 -3.00
N LEU A 129 5.58 13.70 -2.78
CA LEU A 129 6.13 13.41 -1.45
C LEU A 129 6.98 14.56 -0.91
N ARG A 130 7.45 15.48 -1.76
CA ARG A 130 8.27 16.61 -1.34
C ARG A 130 7.54 17.53 -0.37
N SER A 131 6.23 17.65 -0.52
CA SER A 131 5.36 18.42 0.40
C SER A 131 5.04 17.67 1.70
N HIS A 132 5.48 16.42 1.85
CA HIS A 132 5.18 15.55 2.99
C HIS A 132 6.46 14.85 3.50
N PRO A 133 7.35 15.59 4.19
CA PRO A 133 8.67 15.08 4.59
C PRO A 133 8.59 13.84 5.49
N ASP A 134 7.54 13.72 6.31
CA ASP A 134 7.30 12.56 7.16
C ASP A 134 7.03 11.29 6.34
N VAL A 135 6.16 11.38 5.33
CA VAL A 135 5.87 10.27 4.42
C VAL A 135 7.09 9.92 3.58
N LEU A 136 7.85 10.93 3.13
CA LEU A 136 9.09 10.71 2.38
C LEU A 136 10.12 9.94 3.23
N MET A 137 10.31 10.33 4.49
CA MET A 137 11.24 9.65 5.40
C MET A 137 10.81 8.20 5.69
N ASP A 138 9.51 7.95 5.82
CA ASP A 138 8.96 6.60 5.98
C ASP A 138 9.25 5.72 4.75
N VAL A 139 9.02 6.25 3.55
CA VAL A 139 9.29 5.54 2.29
C VAL A 139 10.79 5.30 2.11
N ALA A 140 11.63 6.30 2.38
CA ALA A 140 13.09 6.19 2.28
C ALA A 140 13.67 5.16 3.27
N SER A 141 13.17 5.14 4.51
CA SER A 141 13.58 4.16 5.52
C SER A 141 13.22 2.73 5.11
N ARG A 142 12.07 2.55 4.46
CA ARG A 142 11.66 1.27 3.89
C ARG A 142 12.53 0.88 2.71
N LEU A 143 12.85 1.82 1.83
CA LEU A 143 13.73 1.60 0.68
C LEU A 143 15.12 1.13 1.12
N LYS A 144 15.72 1.77 2.13
CA LYS A 144 17.00 1.33 2.73
C LYS A 144 16.91 -0.10 3.25
N SER A 145 15.81 -0.44 3.92
CA SER A 145 15.59 -1.79 4.45
C SER A 145 15.45 -2.84 3.34
N VAL A 146 14.89 -2.47 2.18
CA VAL A 146 14.77 -3.34 1.01
C VAL A 146 16.13 -3.56 0.36
N HIS A 147 16.92 -2.50 0.15
CA HIS A 147 18.28 -2.61 -0.40
C HIS A 147 19.19 -3.45 0.48
N ALA A 148 19.19 -3.24 1.80
CA ALA A 148 19.99 -4.03 2.73
C ALA A 148 19.67 -5.53 2.68
N LYS A 149 18.40 -5.89 2.49
CA LYS A 149 17.99 -7.29 2.30
C LYS A 149 18.49 -7.86 0.97
N LEU A 150 18.39 -7.08 -0.11
CA LEU A 150 18.89 -7.50 -1.43
C LEU A 150 20.40 -7.66 -1.43
N ASP A 151 21.15 -6.76 -0.78
CA ASP A 151 22.60 -6.85 -0.67
C ASP A 151 23.03 -8.10 0.12
N LYS A 152 22.31 -8.43 1.19
CA LYS A 152 22.53 -9.67 1.95
C LYS A 152 22.28 -10.92 1.09
N VAL A 153 21.14 -10.97 0.39
CA VAL A 153 20.82 -12.10 -0.52
C VAL A 153 21.89 -12.23 -1.62
N ARG A 154 22.36 -11.11 -2.18
CA ARG A 154 23.41 -11.09 -3.20
C ARG A 154 24.75 -11.56 -2.66
N TYR A 155 25.08 -11.25 -1.40
CA TYR A 155 26.28 -11.71 -0.73
C TYR A 155 26.22 -13.22 -0.45
N ASP A 156 25.12 -13.69 0.14
CA ASP A 156 24.90 -15.10 0.46
C ASP A 156 24.94 -15.97 -0.81
N GLY A 157 24.32 -15.50 -1.91
CA GLY A 157 24.38 -16.19 -3.21
C GLY A 157 25.79 -16.20 -3.83
N ARG A 158 26.60 -15.17 -3.59
CA ARG A 158 28.01 -15.13 -4.06
C ARG A 158 28.85 -16.16 -3.30
N LEU A 159 28.72 -16.20 -1.98
CA LEU A 159 29.41 -17.19 -1.13
C LEU A 159 29.01 -18.63 -1.49
N TYR A 160 27.72 -18.88 -1.74
CA TYR A 160 27.27 -20.19 -2.16
C TYR A 160 27.90 -20.60 -3.50
N ASN A 161 27.88 -19.73 -4.51
CA ASN A 161 28.50 -20.02 -5.80
C ASN A 161 30.01 -20.25 -5.70
N GLU A 162 30.72 -19.45 -4.89
CA GLU A 162 32.15 -19.62 -4.65
C GLU A 162 32.47 -20.93 -3.94
N SER A 163 31.64 -21.34 -2.96
CA SER A 163 31.77 -22.64 -2.29
C SER A 163 31.51 -23.83 -3.22
N VAL A 164 30.52 -23.74 -4.10
CA VAL A 164 30.22 -24.77 -5.11
C VAL A 164 31.35 -24.89 -6.12
N LEU A 165 31.89 -23.77 -6.59
CA LEU A 165 33.05 -23.76 -7.49
C LEU A 165 34.27 -24.39 -6.82
N ARG A 166 34.60 -24.00 -5.59
CA ARG A 166 35.71 -24.61 -4.83
C ARG A 166 35.54 -26.14 -4.72
N PHE A 167 34.34 -26.60 -4.35
CA PHE A 167 34.06 -28.03 -4.21
C PHE A 167 34.13 -28.79 -5.56
N ALA A 168 33.79 -28.13 -6.66
CA ALA A 168 33.91 -28.70 -8.00
C ALA A 168 35.39 -28.83 -8.42
N TYR A 169 36.22 -27.83 -8.12
CA TYR A 169 37.66 -27.88 -8.40
C TYR A 169 38.41 -28.91 -7.52
N GLU A 170 38.05 -29.05 -6.24
CA GLU A 170 38.64 -30.05 -5.33
C GLU A 170 38.29 -31.51 -5.68
N ARG A 171 37.37 -31.74 -6.63
CA ARG A 171 36.94 -33.06 -7.10
C ARG A 171 37.44 -33.42 -8.50
N LEU A 172 38.14 -32.51 -9.16
CA LEU A 172 38.85 -32.87 -10.39
C LEU A 172 40.01 -33.78 -10.00
N PRO A 173 40.16 -34.96 -10.61
CA PRO A 173 41.38 -35.76 -10.41
C PRO A 173 42.57 -34.89 -10.82
N GLU A 174 43.62 -34.88 -9.99
CA GLU A 174 44.90 -34.31 -10.40
C GLU A 174 45.28 -35.02 -11.69
N ASP A 175 45.34 -34.28 -12.80
CA ASP A 175 45.91 -34.77 -14.05
C ASP A 175 47.33 -35.23 -13.68
N SER A 176 47.51 -36.55 -13.65
CA SER A 176 48.81 -37.19 -13.49
C SER A 176 49.68 -36.65 -14.62
N GLU A 177 50.71 -35.88 -14.25
CA GLU A 177 51.78 -35.49 -15.15
C GLU A 177 52.22 -36.74 -15.91
N GLU A 178 52.05 -36.72 -17.24
CA GLU A 178 52.63 -37.71 -18.13
C GLU A 178 54.14 -37.58 -17.99
N ASP A 179 54.77 -38.58 -17.38
CA ASP A 179 56.23 -38.77 -17.44
C ASP A 179 56.59 -39.04 -18.91
N GLU A 180 56.95 -37.99 -19.65
CA GLU A 180 57.72 -38.10 -20.89
C GLU A 180 59.14 -38.57 -20.51
N GLU A 181 59.36 -39.89 -20.45
CA GLU A 181 60.70 -40.46 -20.51
C GLU A 181 61.25 -40.27 -21.94
N GLU A 182 62.02 -39.19 -22.14
CA GLU A 182 63.08 -39.12 -23.15
C GLU A 182 64.17 -40.13 -22.75
N ASP A 183 64.36 -41.19 -23.53
CA ASP A 183 65.64 -41.92 -23.56
C ASP A 183 66.09 -42.11 -25.01
N ASP A 184 66.88 -41.14 -25.46
CA ASP A 184 67.79 -41.24 -26.60
C ASP A 184 68.98 -42.12 -26.18
N SER A 185 69.16 -43.27 -26.83
CA SER A 185 70.51 -43.79 -27.04
C SER A 185 70.61 -44.63 -28.32
N GLU A 186 71.51 -44.11 -29.16
CA GLU A 186 72.05 -44.59 -30.44
C GLU A 186 72.69 -45.99 -30.40
N GLU A 187 72.83 -46.56 -31.62
CA GLU A 187 73.86 -47.51 -32.10
C GLU A 187 73.83 -48.95 -31.51
N ASP A 188 73.80 -50.03 -32.30
CA ASP A 188 74.94 -50.49 -33.10
C ASP A 188 74.56 -51.49 -34.22
N GLU A 189 75.53 -51.59 -35.13
CA GLU A 189 75.68 -52.31 -36.40
C GLU A 189 75.51 -53.86 -36.36
N GLU A 190 74.93 -54.43 -37.44
CA GLU A 190 75.54 -55.40 -38.40
C GLU A 190 74.49 -56.03 -39.34
#